data_AF-A0A351VLI6-F1
#
_entry.id   AF-A0A351VLI6-F1
#
_cell.length_a   1.000
_cell.length_b   1.000
_cell.length_c   1.000
_cell.angle_alpha   90.00
_cell.angle_beta   90.00
_cell.angle_gamma   90.00
#
_symmetry.space_group_name_H-M   'P 1'
#
loop_
_entity.id
_entity.type
_entity.pdbx_description
1 polymer ?
#
loop_
_entity_poly.entity_id
_entity_poly.type
_entity_poly.pdbx_seq_one_letter_code
_entity_poly.pdbx_strand_id
1 'polypeptide(L)'
;MTKQALAICRVAKRHGYVLEQEQPEIRLLIFSKGSVQVNVYWTRMTVSTCLRHPTLGKTQLFRREVSLTLLDKIFENPRVHTDKGYRKKRSPGQHSVTGATTQEQPKGRYSWEQISQQKKRGGNESIHCVTAISRMAGRRSV
;
A
#
# COMPACT_ATOMS: atom_id res chain seq x y z
N MET A 1 -9.46 18.58 -24.06
CA MET A 1 -9.83 18.33 -22.66
C MET A 1 -11.19 17.62 -22.55
N THR A 2 -11.32 16.60 -21.72
CA THR A 2 -12.60 15.89 -21.46
C THR A 2 -13.52 16.70 -20.54
N LYS A 3 -14.84 16.41 -20.52
CA LYS A 3 -15.79 17.04 -19.58
C LYS A 3 -15.34 16.92 -18.12
N GLN A 4 -14.73 15.79 -17.77
CA GLN A 4 -14.20 15.52 -16.43
C GLN A 4 -12.98 16.38 -16.10
N ALA A 5 -12.02 16.51 -17.02
CA ALA A 5 -10.87 17.39 -16.85
C ALA A 5 -11.31 18.85 -16.65
N LEU A 6 -12.30 19.32 -17.43
CA LEU A 6 -12.87 20.65 -17.27
C LEU A 6 -13.52 20.85 -15.89
N ALA A 7 -14.25 19.85 -15.39
CA ALA A 7 -14.84 19.90 -14.05
C ALA A 7 -13.75 20.03 -12.97
N ILE A 8 -12.66 19.25 -13.08
CA ILE A 8 -11.51 19.32 -12.17
C ILE A 8 -10.86 20.72 -12.22
N CYS A 9 -10.61 21.26 -13.41
CA CYS A 9 -10.06 22.60 -13.57
C CYS A 9 -10.95 23.68 -12.94
N ARG A 10 -12.28 23.58 -13.06
CA ARG A 10 -13.21 24.51 -12.41
C ARG A 10 -13.10 24.45 -10.90
N VAL A 11 -13.01 23.25 -10.32
CA VAL A 11 -12.82 23.05 -8.87
C VAL A 11 -11.50 23.69 -8.43
N ALA A 12 -10.39 23.37 -9.10
CA ALA A 12 -9.06 23.89 -8.77
C ALA A 12 -9.02 25.43 -8.80
N LYS A 13 -9.62 26.04 -9.84
CA LYS A 13 -9.67 27.51 -10.01
C LYS A 13 -10.41 28.21 -8.86
N ARG A 14 -11.50 27.64 -8.33
CA ARG A 14 -12.22 28.22 -7.18
C ARG A 14 -11.34 28.34 -5.93
N HIS A 15 -10.38 27.44 -5.78
CA HIS A 15 -9.44 27.42 -4.65
C HIS A 15 -8.12 28.15 -4.95
N GLY A 16 -8.02 28.83 -6.10
CA GLY A 16 -6.84 29.61 -6.49
C GLY A 16 -5.65 28.76 -6.93
N TYR A 17 -5.88 27.52 -7.36
CA TYR A 17 -4.84 26.70 -7.98
C TYR A 17 -4.69 27.07 -9.46
N VAL A 18 -3.44 27.13 -9.91
CA VAL A 18 -3.10 27.33 -11.32
C VAL A 18 -2.82 25.98 -11.95
N LEU A 19 -3.33 25.75 -13.15
CA LEU A 19 -2.96 24.58 -13.96
C LEU A 19 -1.57 24.83 -14.52
N GLU A 20 -0.61 24.02 -14.10
CA GLU A 20 0.79 24.14 -14.50
C GLU A 20 1.10 23.28 -15.72
N GLN A 21 0.58 22.04 -15.73
CA GLN A 21 0.80 21.11 -16.82
C GLN A 21 -0.40 20.19 -17.04
N GLU A 22 -0.71 19.91 -18.30
CA GLU A 22 -1.62 18.86 -18.73
C GLU A 22 -0.82 17.81 -19.49
N GLN A 23 -1.03 16.53 -19.16
CA GLN A 23 -0.46 15.39 -19.88
C GLN A 23 -1.62 14.48 -20.31
N PRO A 24 -2.15 14.67 -21.52
CA PRO A 24 -3.35 13.96 -21.97
C PRO A 24 -3.12 12.45 -22.14
N GLU A 25 -1.91 12.04 -22.53
CA GLU A 25 -1.55 10.64 -22.74
C GLU A 25 -1.73 9.79 -21.49
N ILE A 26 -1.22 10.28 -20.35
CA ILE A 26 -1.34 9.59 -19.07
C ILE A 26 -2.56 10.03 -18.25
N ARG A 27 -3.39 10.91 -18.83
CA ARG A 27 -4.57 11.52 -18.21
C ARG A 27 -4.25 12.21 -16.87
N LEU A 28 -3.22 13.05 -16.84
CA LEU A 28 -2.73 13.77 -15.65
C LEU A 28 -2.87 15.29 -15.77
N LEU A 29 -3.47 15.94 -14.76
CA LEU A 29 -3.41 17.39 -14.55
C LEU A 29 -2.52 17.69 -13.35
N ILE A 30 -1.63 18.67 -13.49
CA ILE A 30 -0.75 19.15 -12.43
C ILE A 30 -1.15 20.57 -12.09
N PHE A 31 -1.48 20.80 -10.82
CA PHE A 31 -1.87 22.08 -10.28
C PHE A 31 -0.89 22.53 -9.21
N SER A 32 -0.64 23.83 -9.11
CA SER A 32 0.21 24.40 -8.07
C SER A 32 -0.41 25.62 -7.39
N LYS A 33 -0.08 25.76 -6.11
CA LYS A 33 -0.43 26.91 -5.25
C LYS A 33 0.62 27.04 -4.15
N GLY A 34 1.51 28.02 -4.29
CA GLY A 34 2.62 28.23 -3.35
C GLY A 34 3.55 27.01 -3.27
N SER A 35 3.68 26.42 -2.09
CA SER A 35 4.53 25.24 -1.84
C SER A 35 3.79 23.89 -2.03
N VAL A 36 2.56 23.93 -2.54
CA VAL A 36 1.71 22.75 -2.74
C VAL A 36 1.57 22.46 -4.23
N GLN A 37 1.76 21.19 -4.59
CA GLN A 37 1.42 20.66 -5.91
C GLN A 37 0.39 19.54 -5.77
N VAL A 38 -0.62 19.54 -6.65
CA VAL A 38 -1.70 18.54 -6.69
C VAL A 38 -1.73 17.92 -8.08
N ASN A 39 -1.54 16.60 -8.13
CA ASN A 39 -1.51 15.80 -9.34
C ASN A 39 -2.80 14.97 -9.39
N VAL A 40 -3.60 15.14 -10.43
CA VAL A 40 -4.90 14.49 -10.59
C VAL A 40 -4.92 13.62 -11.83
N TYR A 41 -4.99 12.30 -11.62
CA TYR A 41 -5.18 11.30 -12.67
C TYR A 41 -6.68 11.11 -12.93
N TRP A 42 -7.25 11.85 -13.86
CA TRP A 42 -8.72 11.97 -13.99
C TRP A 42 -9.41 10.68 -14.42
N THR A 43 -8.71 9.74 -15.07
CA THR A 43 -9.31 8.45 -15.45
C THR A 43 -9.56 7.54 -14.24
N ARG A 44 -8.61 7.48 -13.30
CA ARG A 44 -8.70 6.62 -12.11
C ARG A 44 -9.21 7.38 -10.88
N MET A 45 -9.41 8.69 -11.02
CA MET A 45 -9.65 9.63 -9.92
C MET A 45 -8.64 9.43 -8.77
N THR A 46 -7.37 9.28 -9.13
CA THR A 46 -6.26 9.22 -8.17
C THR A 46 -5.68 10.61 -8.03
N VAL A 47 -5.51 11.05 -6.78
CA VAL A 47 -4.93 12.34 -6.44
C VAL A 47 -3.65 12.09 -5.66
N SER A 48 -2.59 12.79 -6.02
CA SER A 48 -1.43 12.93 -5.16
C SER A 48 -1.15 14.39 -4.85
N THR A 49 -0.79 14.68 -3.60
CA THR A 49 -0.46 16.03 -3.16
C THR A 49 0.95 16.04 -2.62
N CYS A 50 1.81 16.84 -3.23
CA CYS A 50 3.16 17.10 -2.77
C CYS A 50 3.14 18.33 -1.87
N LEU A 51 3.60 18.16 -0.63
CA LEU A 51 3.61 19.18 0.42
C LEU A 51 5.00 19.31 1.01
N ARG A 52 5.33 20.47 1.57
CA ARG A 52 6.53 20.63 2.41
C ARG A 52 6.13 20.52 3.88
N HIS A 53 6.51 19.44 4.53
CA HIS A 53 6.41 19.27 5.98
C HIS A 53 7.53 20.07 6.68
N PRO A 54 7.26 20.78 7.79
CA PRO A 54 8.27 21.59 8.48
C PRO A 54 9.46 20.76 8.98
N THR A 55 9.20 19.55 9.48
CA THR A 55 10.24 18.67 10.05
C THR A 55 10.71 17.56 9.10
N LEU A 56 9.83 17.05 8.23
CA LEU A 56 10.09 15.87 7.40
C LEU A 56 10.51 16.23 5.96
N GLY A 57 10.52 17.52 5.62
CA GLY A 57 10.82 17.97 4.27
C GLY A 57 9.69 17.68 3.28
N LYS A 58 10.02 17.38 2.02
CA LYS A 58 9.01 17.14 0.97
C LYS A 58 8.30 15.81 1.24
N THR A 59 6.99 15.85 1.43
CA THR A 59 6.15 14.68 1.63
C THR A 59 5.09 14.60 0.54
N GLN A 60 4.58 13.38 0.29
CA GLN A 60 3.54 13.15 -0.69
C GLN A 60 2.43 12.32 -0.07
N LEU A 61 1.18 12.75 -0.27
CA LEU A 61 -0.01 12.00 0.10
C LEU A 61 -0.67 11.47 -1.17
N PHE A 62 -1.27 10.28 -1.08
CA PHE A 62 -1.94 9.61 -2.20
C PHE A 62 -3.32 9.14 -1.78
N ARG A 63 -4.30 9.37 -2.65
CA ARG A 63 -5.65 8.82 -2.50
C ARG A 63 -6.21 8.37 -3.84
N ARG A 64 -6.82 7.19 -3.85
CA ARG A 64 -7.52 6.60 -5.00
C ARG A 64 -9.04 6.80 -4.85
N GLU A 65 -9.75 6.70 -5.96
CA GLU A 65 -11.23 6.76 -6.01
C GLU A 65 -11.80 8.03 -5.36
N VAL A 66 -11.19 9.17 -5.66
CA VAL A 66 -11.58 10.46 -5.10
C VAL A 66 -12.83 10.97 -5.82
N SER A 67 -13.90 11.26 -5.08
CA SER A 67 -15.07 11.95 -5.63
C SER A 67 -14.75 13.44 -5.88
N LEU A 68 -15.50 14.11 -6.76
CA LEU A 68 -15.33 15.55 -6.97
C LEU A 68 -15.55 16.36 -5.68
N THR A 69 -16.43 15.89 -4.79
CA THR A 69 -16.67 16.51 -3.47
C THR A 69 -15.47 16.36 -2.53
N LEU A 70 -14.79 15.22 -2.55
CA LEU A 70 -13.56 15.03 -1.78
C LEU A 70 -12.40 15.80 -2.41
N LEU A 71 -12.35 15.89 -3.74
CA LEU A 71 -11.37 16.69 -4.46
C LEU A 71 -11.47 18.17 -4.09
N ASP A 72 -12.69 18.70 -3.98
CA ASP A 72 -12.95 20.07 -3.52
C ASP A 72 -12.35 20.30 -2.11
N LYS A 73 -12.53 19.35 -1.19
CA LYS A 73 -11.92 19.40 0.16
C LYS A 73 -10.40 19.28 0.14
N ILE A 74 -9.83 18.48 -0.77
CA ILE A 74 -8.37 18.37 -0.96
C ILE A 74 -7.80 19.71 -1.44
N PHE A 75 -8.48 20.41 -2.35
CA PHE A 75 -8.04 21.72 -2.80
C PHE A 75 -8.19 22.80 -1.72
N GLU A 76 -9.19 22.70 -0.86
CA GLU A 76 -9.33 23.57 0.31
C GLU A 76 -8.21 23.33 1.34
N ASN A 77 -7.98 22.06 1.71
CA ASN A 77 -6.92 21.65 2.62
C ASN A 77 -6.17 20.42 2.07
N PRO A 78 -4.97 20.62 1.49
CA PRO A 78 -4.19 19.56 0.83
C PRO A 78 -3.76 18.39 1.72
N ARG A 79 -3.84 18.56 3.06
CA ARG A 79 -3.56 17.47 4.02
C ARG A 79 -4.75 16.53 4.19
N VAL A 80 -5.95 16.93 3.75
CA VAL A 80 -7.17 16.15 3.91
C VAL A 80 -7.28 15.12 2.79
N HIS A 81 -6.81 13.90 3.05
CA HIS A 81 -7.03 12.74 2.17
C HIS A 81 -8.05 11.73 2.76
N THR A 82 -8.71 12.09 3.86
CA THR A 82 -9.73 11.35 4.64
C THR A 82 -9.33 10.00 5.27
N ASP A 83 -9.88 9.79 6.47
CA ASP A 83 -9.59 8.76 7.49
C ASP A 83 -9.88 7.29 7.12
N LYS A 84 -10.17 6.97 5.85
CA LYS A 84 -10.48 5.60 5.41
C LYS A 84 -9.23 4.71 5.27
N GLY A 85 -8.25 4.88 6.14
CA GLY A 85 -6.95 4.19 6.02
C GLY A 85 -6.12 4.18 7.30
N TYR A 86 -6.42 5.02 8.29
CA TYR A 86 -5.76 4.88 9.59
C TYR A 86 -6.32 3.65 10.29
N ARG A 87 -5.46 2.65 10.51
CA ARG A 87 -5.74 1.54 11.44
C ARG A 87 -6.03 2.16 12.80
N LYS A 88 -7.31 2.20 13.20
CA LYS A 88 -7.67 2.46 14.60
C LYS A 88 -7.00 1.35 15.43
N LYS A 89 -6.15 1.70 16.40
CA LYS A 89 -5.69 0.73 17.40
C LYS A 89 -6.96 0.14 18.02
N ARG A 90 -7.11 -1.19 18.01
CA ARG A 90 -8.17 -1.84 18.78
C ARG A 90 -7.94 -1.45 20.24
N SER A 91 -8.93 -0.85 20.88
CA SER A 91 -8.90 -0.61 22.32
C SER A 91 -8.74 -1.97 23.02
N PRO A 92 -7.75 -2.18 23.89
CA PRO A 92 -7.72 -3.37 24.72
C PRO A 92 -8.84 -3.24 25.76
N GLY A 93 -9.96 -3.96 25.60
CA GLY A 93 -10.98 -4.02 26.66
C GLY A 93 -12.47 -4.09 26.28
N GLN A 94 -12.87 -4.55 25.10
CA GLN A 94 -14.28 -4.93 24.89
C GLN A 94 -14.41 -6.45 24.72
N HIS A 95 -14.35 -7.17 25.84
CA HIS A 95 -15.00 -8.47 25.96
C HIS A 95 -16.49 -8.20 26.15
N SER A 96 -17.27 -8.36 25.09
CA SER A 96 -18.73 -8.46 25.18
C SER A 96 -19.09 -9.79 25.83
N VAL A 97 -19.44 -9.75 27.11
CA VAL A 97 -19.97 -10.90 27.87
C VAL A 97 -21.48 -10.93 27.69
N THR A 98 -21.99 -11.91 26.94
CA THR A 98 -23.30 -12.61 26.99
C THR A 98 -23.48 -13.29 25.63
N GLY A 99 -23.49 -14.61 25.41
CA GLY A 99 -23.68 -15.76 26.28
C GLY A 99 -24.78 -16.63 25.68
N ALA A 100 -24.43 -17.69 24.93
CA ALA A 100 -25.19 -18.95 24.80
C ALA A 100 -24.53 -19.93 23.79
N THR A 101 -23.82 -20.90 24.36
CA THR A 101 -23.89 -22.34 24.03
C THR A 101 -23.68 -22.80 22.59
N THR A 102 -22.52 -23.40 22.30
CA THR A 102 -22.39 -24.71 21.62
C THR A 102 -20.96 -25.23 21.82
N GLN A 103 -20.84 -26.55 22.00
CA GLN A 103 -19.77 -27.33 22.61
C GLN A 103 -18.36 -27.19 22.00
N GLU A 104 -17.38 -27.42 22.88
CA GLU A 104 -15.94 -27.46 22.65
C GLU A 104 -15.48 -28.55 21.68
N GLN A 105 -14.46 -28.24 20.88
CA GLN A 105 -13.43 -29.19 20.46
C GLN A 105 -12.04 -28.60 20.74
N PRO A 106 -11.14 -29.31 21.45
CA PRO A 106 -9.84 -28.77 21.81
C PRO A 106 -8.87 -28.87 20.63
N LYS A 107 -8.49 -27.75 20.02
CA LYS A 107 -7.29 -27.69 19.17
C LYS A 107 -6.09 -27.38 20.04
N GLY A 108 -5.38 -28.45 20.39
CA GLY A 108 -4.17 -28.45 21.20
C GLY A 108 -3.17 -27.39 20.76
N ARG A 109 -2.75 -26.62 21.77
CA ARG A 109 -1.68 -25.62 21.73
C ARG A 109 -0.35 -26.38 21.67
N TYR A 110 0.19 -26.61 20.47
CA TYR A 110 1.54 -27.15 20.36
C TYR A 110 2.54 -26.13 20.91
N SER A 111 3.18 -26.51 22.01
CA SER A 111 4.37 -25.85 22.54
C SER A 111 5.53 -26.05 21.56
N TRP A 112 6.25 -24.97 21.24
CA TRP A 112 7.43 -25.00 20.38
C TRP A 112 8.60 -25.82 20.97
N GLU A 113 8.51 -26.25 22.23
CA GLU A 113 9.53 -27.08 22.89
C GLU A 113 9.41 -28.59 22.59
N GLN A 114 8.40 -29.05 21.83
CA GLN A 114 8.18 -30.48 21.52
C GLN A 114 8.63 -30.95 20.11
N ILE A 115 9.26 -30.10 19.29
CA ILE A 115 9.64 -30.45 17.89
C ILE A 115 11.04 -31.13 17.79
N SER A 116 11.68 -31.51 18.90
CA SER A 116 13.08 -31.98 18.90
C SER A 116 13.31 -33.50 19.04
N GLN A 117 12.31 -34.40 19.01
CA GLN A 117 12.55 -35.81 19.39
C GLN A 117 12.01 -36.95 18.50
N GLN A 118 11.64 -36.74 17.23
CA GLN A 118 11.28 -37.87 16.34
C GLN A 118 12.16 -37.95 15.09
N LYS A 119 13.42 -38.33 15.33
CA LYS A 119 14.28 -39.00 14.36
C LYS A 119 14.54 -40.40 14.88
N LYS A 120 13.85 -41.42 14.33
CA LYS A 120 14.30 -42.82 14.13
C LYS A 120 13.09 -43.74 13.84
N ARG A 121 13.32 -44.67 12.89
CA ARG A 121 12.48 -45.79 12.41
C ARG A 121 11.45 -45.38 11.33
N GLY A 122 11.55 -45.73 10.05
CA GLY A 122 12.55 -46.47 9.27
C GLY A 122 11.94 -46.93 7.94
N GLY A 123 12.62 -46.65 6.83
CA GLY A 123 12.49 -47.24 5.47
C GLY A 123 11.13 -47.09 4.77
N ASN A 124 10.98 -47.12 3.45
CA ASN A 124 11.86 -47.32 2.31
C ASN A 124 10.98 -46.91 1.11
N GLU A 125 11.40 -45.98 0.26
CA GLU A 125 11.18 -46.11 -1.18
C GLU A 125 12.05 -45.10 -1.95
N SER A 126 12.75 -45.69 -2.92
CA SER A 126 13.91 -45.18 -3.64
C SER A 126 13.55 -44.07 -4.62
N ILE A 127 14.34 -42.99 -4.62
CA ILE A 127 14.59 -42.22 -5.83
C ILE A 127 16.10 -42.18 -6.05
N HIS A 128 16.49 -42.78 -7.17
CA HIS A 128 17.83 -42.85 -7.70
C HIS A 128 18.49 -41.47 -7.78
N CYS A 129 19.62 -41.32 -7.11
CA CYS A 129 20.64 -40.32 -7.40
C CYS A 129 21.86 -41.07 -7.94
N VAL A 130 22.15 -40.91 -9.23
CA VAL A 130 23.44 -41.33 -9.79
C VAL A 130 24.38 -40.15 -9.68
N THR A 131 25.28 -40.27 -8.72
CA THR A 131 26.49 -39.45 -8.60
C THR A 131 27.45 -39.82 -9.73
N ALA A 132 28.01 -38.82 -10.42
CA ALA A 132 29.32 -38.95 -11.02
C ALA A 132 30.19 -37.75 -10.61
N ILE A 133 31.12 -38.05 -9.70
CA ILE A 133 32.21 -37.20 -9.21
C ILE A 133 33.36 -37.26 -10.22
N SER A 134 34.10 -36.14 -10.32
CA SER A 134 35.55 -36.01 -10.57
C SER A 134 35.83 -35.07 -11.72
N ARG A 135 36.86 -34.23 -11.76
CA ARG A 135 37.91 -33.70 -10.85
C ARG A 135 38.98 -33.17 -11.83
N MET A 136 39.73 -32.15 -11.43
CA MET A 136 41.06 -31.74 -11.97
C MET A 136 41.02 -31.04 -13.34
N ALA A 137 41.88 -30.08 -13.69
CA ALA A 137 42.90 -29.29 -13.02
C ALA A 137 43.45 -28.26 -14.04
N GLY A 138 44.15 -27.22 -13.56
CA GLY A 138 45.17 -26.48 -14.32
C GLY A 138 44.65 -25.22 -15.03
N ARG A 139 44.98 -24.01 -14.57
CA ARG A 139 46.26 -23.26 -14.63
C ARG A 139 46.39 -22.38 -15.88
N ARG A 140 46.54 -21.08 -15.58
CA ARG A 140 47.40 -20.06 -16.20
C ARG A 140 46.99 -19.44 -17.55
N SER A 141 46.76 -18.14 -17.44
CA SER A 141 47.48 -17.03 -18.10
C SER A 141 47.66 -17.06 -19.61
N VAL A 142 47.19 -15.98 -20.24
CA VAL A 142 48.08 -15.06 -20.97
C VAL A 142 47.69 -13.64 -20.59
#